data_AF-A0A1B9NFC6-F1
#
_entry.id   AF-A0A1B9NFC6-F1
#
_cell.length_a   1.000
_cell.length_b   1.000
_cell.length_c   1.000
_cell.angle_alpha   90.00
_cell.angle_beta   90.00
_cell.angle_gamma   90.00
#
_symmetry.space_group_name_H-M   'P 1'
#
loop_
_entity.id
_entity.type
_entity.pdbx_description
1 polymer ?
#
loop_
_entity_poly.entity_id
_entity_poly.type
_entity_poly.pdbx_seq_one_letter_code
_entity_poly.pdbx_strand_id
1 'polypeptide(L)'
;MNPAAGSLPADPYAASSAPRVQPLTYPGVRPPYAALIADEELWEIRDRDGAPFAWRADHPLRLGLARVMLGREEREALSLSHAAPPYLNSVLEEGYGVAVDARVPVLAIGSNAAPSQLRHKFLGLGAALAVPSIPARVRGVRAGFSAFASPLGYVPATLFPDTEAVTEMALQLLDDRHLAIIDATEAPLYRRIWLEAEIVLASGERLPGAYAYVSRGGYLGDDGGGWVMGAAGVSRPDEVPQGRWMADQAAVLQRLILAPAVASLLGATPEEAVRAGVDADRSAAVLREAGLVIAENPLYELGDEIGRSPRRYGSLFEASAMPLAGGAVRAVAGRSHDLLDRRGRSVVRLGVEADALLGRPRHVEIVSAALADRVGDGAPRVIATVYRDGSAGVPDPAPQAVEVDQMLRMGLGVEAGEHIIVRPVEVDRARWPDVLLGPPNSLTLRVTMADPSSTERDVCLMTELSLQLLGVASGDYVVLEGAADESGRVRTMAVKAFAVPDDVLSERRRVANGTWGGRFPGVRETLGVWPDIPIVFIDATTRARLGVSAQQLGTIRARPARLHQFGAELREMMLLLAVALIGVLSVVQSWMIAVVLFSALVGSTLLLTLVKLRRRLSHRRHDGG
;
A
#
# COMPACT_ATOMS: atom_id res chain seq x y z
N MET A 1 -35.17 -32.43 -37.48
CA MET A 1 -33.73 -32.38 -37.17
C MET A 1 -33.48 -31.10 -36.39
N ASN A 2 -33.42 -31.22 -35.06
CA ASN A 2 -33.12 -30.11 -34.15
C ASN A 2 -31.59 -30.06 -33.99
N PRO A 3 -30.92 -28.91 -34.18
CA PRO A 3 -29.49 -28.84 -33.94
C PRO A 3 -29.24 -29.10 -32.45
N ALA A 4 -28.32 -30.03 -32.19
CA ALA A 4 -27.91 -30.38 -30.84
C ALA A 4 -27.55 -29.12 -30.06
N ALA A 5 -28.11 -28.99 -28.86
CA ALA A 5 -27.65 -28.05 -27.85
C ALA A 5 -26.17 -28.35 -27.58
N GLY A 6 -25.28 -27.59 -28.22
CA GLY A 6 -23.89 -27.52 -27.82
C GLY A 6 -23.88 -26.97 -26.40
N SER A 7 -23.53 -27.80 -25.43
CA SER A 7 -23.19 -27.33 -24.09
C SER A 7 -22.18 -26.21 -24.25
N LEU A 8 -22.48 -25.02 -23.71
CA LEU A 8 -21.48 -23.99 -23.50
C LEU A 8 -20.23 -24.66 -22.89
N PRO A 9 -19.01 -24.35 -23.36
CA PRO A 9 -17.81 -24.89 -22.71
C PRO A 9 -17.91 -24.56 -21.22
N ALA A 10 -17.83 -25.59 -20.37
CA ALA A 10 -17.92 -25.42 -18.94
C ALA A 10 -16.86 -24.39 -18.50
N ASP A 11 -17.27 -23.39 -17.71
CA ASP A 11 -16.35 -22.38 -17.19
C ASP A 11 -15.19 -23.10 -16.47
N PRO A 12 -13.94 -22.97 -16.96
CA PRO A 12 -12.79 -23.66 -16.36
C PRO A 12 -12.49 -23.15 -14.93
N TYR A 13 -13.05 -22.00 -14.55
CA TYR A 13 -12.87 -21.37 -13.25
C TYR A 13 -14.03 -21.66 -12.28
N ALA A 14 -15.12 -22.30 -12.71
CA ALA A 14 -16.22 -22.67 -11.83
C ALA A 14 -15.81 -23.73 -10.80
N ALA A 15 -16.42 -23.73 -9.62
CA ALA A 15 -16.10 -24.71 -8.57
C ALA A 15 -16.31 -26.18 -8.99
N SER A 16 -17.20 -26.43 -9.96
CA SER A 16 -17.44 -27.75 -10.57
C SER A 16 -16.29 -28.25 -11.45
N SER A 17 -15.43 -27.34 -11.89
CA SER A 17 -14.20 -27.60 -12.68
C SER A 17 -12.96 -27.77 -11.79
N ALA A 18 -13.13 -27.81 -10.46
CA ALA A 18 -12.01 -27.94 -9.53
C ALA A 18 -11.25 -29.27 -9.73
N PRO A 19 -9.91 -29.29 -9.68
CA PRO A 19 -9.12 -30.52 -9.68
C PRO A 19 -9.54 -31.54 -8.60
N ARG A 20 -10.06 -31.06 -7.47
CA ARG A 20 -10.64 -31.93 -6.44
C ARG A 20 -11.87 -32.72 -6.90
N VAL A 21 -12.65 -32.19 -7.84
CA VAL A 21 -13.82 -32.84 -8.46
C VAL A 21 -13.40 -33.62 -9.70
N GLN A 22 -12.41 -33.13 -10.44
CA GLN A 22 -11.88 -33.74 -11.66
C GLN A 22 -10.35 -33.97 -11.54
N PRO A 23 -9.90 -35.02 -10.82
CA PRO A 23 -8.48 -35.26 -10.51
C PRO A 23 -7.50 -35.16 -11.67
N LEU A 24 -7.87 -35.63 -12.87
CA LEU A 24 -7.02 -35.60 -14.06
C LEU A 24 -6.78 -34.18 -14.61
N THR A 25 -7.57 -33.18 -14.20
CA THR A 25 -7.36 -31.79 -14.60
C THR A 25 -6.34 -31.06 -13.74
N TYR A 26 -5.82 -31.68 -12.67
CA TYR A 26 -4.80 -31.08 -11.80
C TYR A 26 -3.56 -30.62 -12.61
N PRO A 27 -2.96 -29.44 -12.31
CA PRO A 27 -3.27 -28.53 -11.20
C PRO A 27 -4.47 -27.59 -11.46
N GLY A 28 -5.23 -27.79 -12.53
CA GLY A 28 -6.34 -26.93 -12.93
C GLY A 28 -5.90 -25.79 -13.84
N VAL A 29 -6.86 -24.98 -14.29
CA VAL A 29 -6.60 -23.85 -15.19
C VAL A 29 -6.30 -22.61 -14.35
N ARG A 30 -5.12 -22.01 -14.57
CA ARG A 30 -4.75 -20.70 -14.00
C ARG A 30 -4.97 -19.60 -15.04
N PRO A 31 -5.47 -18.41 -14.65
CA PRO A 31 -5.52 -17.27 -15.56
C PRO A 31 -4.10 -16.91 -16.05
N PRO A 32 -3.91 -16.59 -17.35
CA PRO A 32 -2.61 -16.21 -17.89
C PRO A 32 -2.22 -14.75 -17.56
N TYR A 33 -3.09 -14.04 -16.83
CA TYR A 33 -2.94 -12.65 -16.43
C TYR A 33 -3.15 -12.51 -14.92
N ALA A 34 -2.75 -11.37 -14.37
CA ALA A 34 -3.05 -11.03 -12.99
C ALA A 34 -4.56 -10.84 -12.78
N ALA A 35 -5.12 -11.44 -11.74
CA ALA A 35 -6.57 -11.41 -11.52
C ALA A 35 -6.92 -11.33 -10.03
N LEU A 36 -8.04 -10.69 -9.72
CA LEU A 36 -8.71 -10.79 -8.44
C LEU A 36 -9.71 -11.96 -8.53
N ILE A 37 -9.40 -13.06 -7.84
CA ILE A 37 -10.27 -14.23 -7.77
C ILE A 37 -11.32 -13.98 -6.71
N ALA A 38 -12.59 -13.89 -7.12
CA ALA A 38 -13.74 -13.75 -6.24
C ALA A 38 -14.64 -15.00 -6.28
N ASP A 39 -15.68 -15.00 -5.44
CA ASP A 39 -16.58 -16.14 -5.23
C ASP A 39 -17.14 -16.70 -6.55
N GLU A 40 -17.71 -15.85 -7.39
CA GLU A 40 -18.24 -16.22 -8.72
C GLU A 40 -17.52 -15.49 -9.86
N GLU A 41 -16.85 -14.39 -9.54
CA GLU A 41 -16.23 -13.50 -10.53
C GLU A 41 -14.70 -13.63 -10.60
N LEU A 42 -14.15 -13.29 -11.76
CA LEU A 42 -12.71 -13.21 -11.99
C LEU A 42 -12.41 -11.90 -12.72
N TRP A 43 -11.86 -10.93 -12.00
CA TRP A 43 -11.57 -9.61 -12.57
C TRP A 43 -10.09 -9.46 -12.89
N GLU A 44 -9.77 -9.04 -14.11
CA GLU A 44 -8.39 -8.76 -14.52
C GLU A 44 -7.81 -7.60 -13.70
N ILE A 45 -6.54 -7.73 -13.29
CA ILE A 45 -5.75 -6.69 -12.64
C ILE A 45 -4.75 -6.15 -13.67
N ARG A 46 -4.75 -4.84 -13.82
CA ARG A 46 -3.89 -4.08 -14.75
C ARG A 46 -3.05 -3.06 -14.02
N ASP A 47 -2.10 -2.46 -14.71
CA ASP A 47 -1.30 -1.38 -14.13
C ASP A 47 -2.15 -0.16 -13.75
N ARG A 48 -1.50 0.85 -13.16
CA ARG A 48 -2.18 2.09 -12.72
C ARG A 48 -2.91 2.85 -13.83
N ASP A 49 -2.52 2.62 -15.08
CA ASP A 49 -3.01 3.27 -16.28
C ASP A 49 -4.02 2.41 -17.05
N GLY A 50 -4.30 1.20 -16.56
CA GLY A 50 -5.22 0.26 -17.17
C GLY A 50 -4.61 -0.52 -18.34
N ALA A 51 -3.27 -0.51 -18.49
CA ALA A 51 -2.54 -1.34 -19.43
C ALA A 51 -2.14 -2.69 -18.78
N PRO A 52 -1.91 -3.74 -19.59
CA PRO A 52 -1.36 -4.99 -19.08
C PRO A 52 -0.03 -4.76 -18.36
N PHE A 53 0.23 -5.55 -17.32
CA PHE A 53 1.49 -5.44 -16.59
C PHE A 53 2.71 -5.71 -17.48
N ALA A 54 3.81 -5.00 -17.18
CA ALA A 54 5.11 -5.20 -17.80
C ALA A 54 6.08 -5.78 -16.77
N TRP A 55 6.62 -6.97 -17.04
CA TRP A 55 7.62 -7.66 -16.20
C TRP A 55 8.85 -6.81 -15.85
N ARG A 56 9.11 -5.75 -16.63
CA ARG A 56 10.16 -4.76 -16.38
C ARG A 56 9.54 -3.37 -16.45
N ALA A 57 9.73 -2.59 -15.40
CA ALA A 57 9.32 -1.19 -15.33
C ALA A 57 10.41 -0.38 -14.62
N ASP A 58 10.60 0.87 -15.05
CA ASP A 58 11.56 1.79 -14.41
C ASP A 58 11.14 2.16 -12.98
N HIS A 59 9.83 2.14 -12.74
CA HIS A 59 9.21 2.31 -11.42
C HIS A 59 8.30 1.11 -11.14
N PRO A 60 8.77 0.13 -10.36
CA PRO A 60 7.94 -0.99 -9.95
C PRO A 60 6.65 -0.51 -9.30
N LEU A 61 5.52 -1.05 -9.74
CA LEU A 61 4.21 -0.67 -9.25
C LEU A 61 3.82 -1.54 -8.05
N ARG A 62 3.53 -0.90 -6.91
CA ARG A 62 2.89 -1.58 -5.78
C ARG A 62 1.47 -1.96 -6.16
N LEU A 63 1.09 -3.21 -5.88
CA LEU A 63 -0.18 -3.81 -6.34
C LEU A 63 -1.42 -3.07 -5.84
N GLY A 64 -1.34 -2.35 -4.72
CA GLY A 64 -2.47 -1.54 -4.21
C GLY A 64 -2.92 -0.46 -5.18
N LEU A 65 -1.99 0.02 -6.02
CA LEU A 65 -2.20 1.02 -7.06
C LEU A 65 -2.40 0.41 -8.46
N ALA A 66 -2.55 -0.90 -8.55
CA ALA A 66 -3.04 -1.57 -9.75
C ALA A 66 -4.55 -1.32 -9.93
N ARG A 67 -5.05 -1.40 -11.16
CA ARG A 67 -6.46 -1.24 -11.51
C ARG A 67 -7.15 -2.60 -11.59
N VAL A 68 -8.39 -2.69 -11.11
CA VAL A 68 -9.20 -3.90 -11.25
C VAL A 68 -10.32 -3.65 -12.25
N MET A 69 -10.43 -4.52 -13.25
CA MET A 69 -11.36 -4.39 -14.37
C MET A 69 -12.76 -4.90 -13.99
N LEU A 70 -13.39 -4.24 -13.02
CA LEU A 70 -14.78 -4.53 -12.61
C LEU A 70 -15.76 -4.09 -13.70
N GLY A 71 -16.88 -4.81 -13.83
CA GLY A 71 -18.04 -4.36 -14.59
C GLY A 71 -18.73 -3.17 -13.92
N ARG A 72 -19.82 -2.68 -14.53
CA ARG A 72 -20.51 -1.48 -14.04
C ARG A 72 -21.32 -1.77 -12.78
N GLU A 73 -22.01 -2.91 -12.75
CA GLU A 73 -22.89 -3.32 -11.65
C GLU A 73 -22.09 -3.56 -10.37
N GLU A 74 -20.92 -4.20 -10.48
CA GLU A 74 -20.04 -4.47 -9.33
C GLU A 74 -19.47 -3.17 -8.75
N ARG A 75 -19.13 -2.19 -9.61
CA ARG A 75 -18.68 -0.87 -9.14
C ARG A 75 -19.78 -0.14 -8.38
N GLU A 76 -21.02 -0.22 -8.87
CA GLU A 76 -22.17 0.40 -8.20
C GLU A 76 -22.44 -0.26 -6.84
N ALA A 77 -22.38 -1.59 -6.77
CA ALA A 77 -22.53 -2.34 -5.52
C ALA A 77 -21.49 -1.94 -4.46
N LEU A 78 -20.27 -1.59 -4.89
CA LEU A 78 -19.18 -1.13 -4.01
C LEU A 78 -19.13 0.39 -3.81
N SER A 79 -20.10 1.15 -4.34
CA SER A 79 -20.08 2.63 -4.30
C SER A 79 -18.79 3.24 -4.87
N LEU A 80 -18.20 2.60 -5.88
CA LEU A 80 -16.97 3.02 -6.55
C LEU A 80 -17.29 3.83 -7.82
N SER A 81 -16.38 4.74 -8.19
CA SER A 81 -16.57 5.58 -9.38
C SER A 81 -16.66 4.77 -10.68
N HIS A 82 -17.51 5.27 -11.59
CA HIS A 82 -17.64 4.76 -12.95
C HIS A 82 -16.67 5.40 -13.94
N ALA A 83 -15.98 6.49 -13.57
CA ALA A 83 -15.15 7.25 -14.51
C ALA A 83 -13.85 6.54 -14.89
N ALA A 84 -13.35 5.65 -14.03
CA ALA A 84 -12.19 4.81 -14.29
C ALA A 84 -12.36 3.47 -13.57
N PRO A 85 -11.68 2.40 -14.02
CA PRO A 85 -11.56 1.18 -13.22
C PRO A 85 -11.00 1.52 -11.83
N PRO A 86 -11.53 0.95 -10.74
CA PRO A 86 -11.05 1.24 -9.39
C PRO A 86 -9.66 0.65 -9.15
N TYR A 87 -8.97 1.19 -8.16
CA TYR A 87 -7.70 0.62 -7.67
C TYR A 87 -7.94 -0.64 -6.84
N LEU A 88 -6.97 -1.56 -6.82
CA LEU A 88 -7.06 -2.81 -6.08
C LEU A 88 -7.31 -2.57 -4.58
N ASN A 89 -6.59 -1.62 -3.95
CA ASN A 89 -6.84 -1.28 -2.56
C ASN A 89 -8.28 -0.80 -2.34
N SER A 90 -8.82 0.05 -3.23
CA SER A 90 -10.20 0.51 -3.11
C SER A 90 -11.21 -0.64 -3.18
N VAL A 91 -11.00 -1.62 -4.08
CA VAL A 91 -11.88 -2.78 -4.17
C VAL A 91 -11.78 -3.66 -2.92
N LEU A 92 -10.56 -3.90 -2.44
CA LEU A 92 -10.34 -4.77 -1.28
C LEU A 92 -10.82 -4.15 0.03
N GLU A 93 -10.67 -2.84 0.21
CA GLU A 93 -11.10 -2.13 1.42
C GLU A 93 -12.63 -1.99 1.48
N GLU A 94 -13.28 -1.53 0.39
CA GLU A 94 -14.75 -1.36 0.38
C GLU A 94 -15.49 -2.70 0.33
N GLY A 95 -14.98 -3.65 -0.47
CA GLY A 95 -15.64 -4.93 -0.66
C GLY A 95 -15.37 -5.94 0.44
N TYR A 96 -14.19 -5.87 1.08
CA TYR A 96 -13.71 -6.95 1.96
C TYR A 96 -13.05 -6.46 3.25
N GLY A 97 -12.93 -5.14 3.47
CA GLY A 97 -12.42 -4.56 4.71
C GLY A 97 -10.92 -4.76 4.95
N VAL A 98 -10.13 -5.13 3.93
CA VAL A 98 -8.70 -5.46 4.09
C VAL A 98 -7.87 -4.86 2.95
N ALA A 99 -6.84 -4.07 3.27
CA ALA A 99 -5.89 -3.55 2.29
C ALA A 99 -4.95 -4.64 1.73
N VAL A 100 -4.43 -4.47 0.52
CA VAL A 100 -3.48 -5.44 -0.08
C VAL A 100 -2.23 -5.62 0.78
N ASP A 101 -1.79 -4.56 1.44
CA ASP A 101 -0.57 -4.54 2.24
C ASP A 101 -0.66 -5.40 3.50
N ALA A 102 -1.86 -5.69 3.98
CA ALA A 102 -2.09 -6.60 5.10
C ALA A 102 -2.13 -8.08 4.69
N ARG A 103 -2.00 -8.38 3.38
CA ARG A 103 -2.12 -9.75 2.85
C ARG A 103 -0.80 -10.51 2.89
N VAL A 104 -0.90 -11.82 2.91
CA VAL A 104 0.20 -12.78 3.00
C VAL A 104 0.53 -13.29 1.59
N PRO A 105 1.76 -13.10 1.11
CA PRO A 105 2.16 -13.61 -0.20
C PRO A 105 2.45 -15.11 -0.13
N VAL A 106 1.76 -15.88 -0.95
CA VAL A 106 1.89 -17.34 -1.05
C VAL A 106 2.08 -17.74 -2.52
N LEU A 107 3.12 -18.51 -2.81
CA LEU A 107 3.31 -19.15 -4.11
C LEU A 107 2.33 -20.32 -4.24
N ALA A 108 1.39 -20.18 -5.16
CA ALA A 108 0.45 -21.21 -5.54
C ALA A 108 1.00 -21.96 -6.76
N ILE A 109 1.38 -23.22 -6.54
CA ILE A 109 2.10 -24.05 -7.53
C ILE A 109 1.28 -25.23 -8.04
N GLY A 110 0.26 -25.63 -7.29
CA GLY A 110 -0.61 -26.78 -7.57
C GLY A 110 -2.06 -26.36 -7.73
N SER A 111 -2.98 -27.18 -7.24
CA SER A 111 -4.42 -26.93 -7.37
C SER A 111 -4.88 -25.58 -6.80
N ASN A 112 -4.26 -25.07 -5.74
CA ASN A 112 -4.58 -23.74 -5.19
C ASN A 112 -4.32 -22.59 -6.18
N ALA A 113 -3.53 -22.79 -7.24
CA ALA A 113 -3.33 -21.79 -8.28
C ALA A 113 -4.57 -21.61 -9.18
N ALA A 114 -5.48 -22.59 -9.20
CA ALA A 114 -6.70 -22.56 -10.00
C ALA A 114 -7.85 -21.87 -9.23
N PRO A 115 -8.50 -20.85 -9.82
CA PRO A 115 -9.70 -20.23 -9.25
C PRO A 115 -10.79 -21.24 -8.89
N SER A 116 -11.02 -22.25 -9.72
CA SER A 116 -12.01 -23.31 -9.49
C SER A 116 -11.75 -24.07 -8.19
N GLN A 117 -10.49 -24.35 -7.88
CA GLN A 117 -10.13 -25.05 -6.64
C GLN A 117 -10.34 -24.16 -5.41
N LEU A 118 -9.99 -22.88 -5.50
CA LEU A 118 -10.24 -21.94 -4.41
C LEU A 118 -11.74 -21.82 -4.17
N ARG A 119 -12.55 -21.53 -5.18
CA ARG A 119 -14.01 -21.47 -5.03
C ARG A 119 -14.58 -22.74 -4.41
N HIS A 120 -14.11 -23.91 -4.83
CA HIS A 120 -14.50 -25.18 -4.23
C HIS A 120 -14.10 -25.30 -2.74
N LYS A 121 -12.89 -24.88 -2.35
CA LYS A 121 -12.42 -24.92 -0.95
C LYS A 121 -13.22 -23.96 -0.06
N PHE A 122 -13.58 -22.78 -0.58
CA PHE A 122 -14.23 -21.72 0.18
C PHE A 122 -15.76 -21.81 0.16
N LEU A 123 -16.34 -22.62 -0.74
CA LEU A 123 -17.77 -22.84 -0.86
C LEU A 123 -18.40 -23.26 0.48
N GLY A 124 -19.39 -22.50 0.93
CA GLY A 124 -20.15 -22.79 2.15
C GLY A 124 -19.41 -22.49 3.47
N LEU A 125 -18.18 -21.96 3.43
CA LEU A 125 -17.42 -21.61 4.64
C LEU A 125 -17.74 -20.19 5.17
N GLY A 126 -18.66 -19.46 4.52
CA GLY A 126 -19.05 -18.10 4.88
C GLY A 126 -17.90 -17.08 4.82
N ALA A 127 -16.85 -17.40 4.05
CA ALA A 127 -15.67 -16.60 3.83
C ALA A 127 -15.73 -16.04 2.41
N ALA A 128 -15.84 -14.72 2.27
CA ALA A 128 -15.81 -14.10 0.96
C ALA A 128 -14.44 -14.35 0.30
N LEU A 129 -14.44 -14.92 -0.89
CA LEU A 129 -13.22 -15.12 -1.65
C LEU A 129 -12.84 -13.81 -2.34
N ALA A 130 -11.61 -13.36 -2.11
CA ALA A 130 -11.02 -12.18 -2.74
C ALA A 130 -9.50 -12.32 -2.70
N VAL A 131 -8.94 -13.04 -3.67
CA VAL A 131 -7.52 -13.37 -3.70
C VAL A 131 -6.89 -12.73 -4.94
N PRO A 132 -6.13 -11.64 -4.79
CA PRO A 132 -5.25 -11.17 -5.85
C PRO A 132 -4.23 -12.27 -6.18
N SER A 133 -4.18 -12.67 -7.45
CA SER A 133 -3.30 -13.71 -7.99
C SER A 133 -2.49 -13.11 -9.13
N ILE A 134 -1.19 -12.96 -8.93
CA ILE A 134 -0.27 -12.26 -9.84
C ILE A 134 0.74 -13.25 -10.41
N PRO A 135 0.96 -13.29 -11.74
CA PRO A 135 2.06 -14.07 -12.29
C PRO A 135 3.40 -13.62 -11.70
N ALA A 136 4.24 -14.57 -11.33
CA ALA A 136 5.51 -14.35 -10.67
C ALA A 136 6.59 -15.25 -11.26
N ARG A 137 7.79 -14.71 -11.46
CA ARG A 137 8.99 -15.48 -11.83
C ARG A 137 9.83 -15.66 -10.58
N VAL A 138 10.03 -16.92 -10.20
CA VAL A 138 10.75 -17.31 -8.98
C VAL A 138 12.05 -17.98 -9.38
N ARG A 139 13.18 -17.46 -8.89
CA ARG A 139 14.50 -18.04 -9.14
C ARG A 139 14.83 -19.13 -8.11
N GLY A 140 15.53 -20.18 -8.55
CA GLY A 140 16.16 -21.16 -7.66
C GLY A 140 15.29 -22.36 -7.28
N VAL A 141 14.08 -22.47 -7.81
CA VAL A 141 13.14 -23.56 -7.50
C VAL A 141 12.31 -23.96 -8.72
N ARG A 142 11.81 -25.21 -8.72
CA ARG A 142 10.81 -25.71 -9.67
C ARG A 142 9.61 -26.31 -8.97
N ALA A 143 8.48 -26.28 -9.67
CA ALA A 143 7.31 -27.07 -9.31
C ALA A 143 7.46 -28.50 -9.86
N GLY A 144 7.34 -29.48 -8.99
CA GLY A 144 7.31 -30.90 -9.30
C GLY A 144 6.17 -31.58 -8.59
N PHE A 145 6.29 -32.88 -8.40
CA PHE A 145 5.25 -33.73 -7.80
C PHE A 145 5.66 -34.22 -6.42
N SER A 146 4.72 -34.27 -5.48
CA SER A 146 4.93 -34.82 -4.15
C SER A 146 5.28 -36.31 -4.22
N ALA A 147 6.04 -36.80 -3.24
CA ALA A 147 6.40 -38.21 -3.12
C ALA A 147 5.25 -39.14 -2.68
N PHE A 148 4.00 -38.76 -2.93
CA PHE A 148 2.80 -39.52 -2.59
C PHE A 148 1.66 -39.21 -3.57
N ALA A 149 0.72 -40.13 -3.71
CA ALA A 149 -0.55 -39.90 -4.38
C ALA A 149 -1.62 -39.47 -3.35
N SER A 150 -2.46 -38.51 -3.72
CA SER A 150 -3.59 -38.08 -2.90
C SER A 150 -4.61 -39.23 -2.77
N PRO A 151 -5.40 -39.28 -1.67
CA PRO A 151 -6.57 -40.15 -1.59
C PRO A 151 -7.59 -39.95 -2.72
N LEU A 152 -7.52 -38.81 -3.42
CA LEU A 152 -8.32 -38.50 -4.61
C LEU A 152 -7.69 -39.00 -5.92
N GLY A 153 -6.56 -39.72 -5.83
CA GLY A 153 -5.91 -40.46 -6.92
C GLY A 153 -5.10 -39.64 -7.92
N TYR A 154 -4.99 -38.32 -7.76
CA TYR A 154 -3.98 -37.51 -8.44
C TYR A 154 -2.68 -37.41 -7.62
N VAL A 155 -1.58 -37.01 -8.26
CA VAL A 155 -0.30 -36.72 -7.60
C VAL A 155 -0.18 -35.21 -7.37
N PRO A 156 -0.23 -34.75 -6.10
CA PRO A 156 -0.11 -33.32 -5.77
C PRO A 156 1.24 -32.71 -6.19
N ALA A 157 1.27 -31.38 -6.23
CA ALA A 157 2.47 -30.59 -6.51
C ALA A 157 3.32 -30.38 -5.25
N THR A 158 4.62 -30.17 -5.44
CA THR A 158 5.55 -29.68 -4.41
C THR A 158 6.65 -28.83 -5.05
N LEU A 159 7.42 -28.11 -4.24
CA LEU A 159 8.64 -27.45 -4.71
C LEU A 159 9.87 -28.30 -4.45
N PHE A 160 10.84 -28.20 -5.35
CA PHE A 160 12.19 -28.69 -5.13
C PHE A 160 13.22 -27.65 -5.62
N PRO A 161 14.44 -27.64 -5.06
CA PRO A 161 15.47 -26.67 -5.43
C PRO A 161 16.05 -26.94 -6.82
N ASP A 162 16.28 -25.87 -7.58
CA ASP A 162 17.01 -25.87 -8.84
C ASP A 162 17.61 -24.47 -9.06
N THR A 163 18.90 -24.30 -8.76
CA THR A 163 19.57 -22.99 -8.66
C THR A 163 19.58 -22.19 -9.96
N GLU A 164 19.53 -22.89 -11.10
CA GLU A 164 19.57 -22.26 -12.42
C GLU A 164 18.16 -21.97 -12.96
N ALA A 165 17.12 -22.51 -12.34
CA ALA A 165 15.75 -22.35 -12.80
C ALA A 165 15.19 -20.95 -12.52
N VAL A 166 14.40 -20.45 -13.48
CA VAL A 166 13.45 -19.37 -13.28
C VAL A 166 12.07 -19.90 -13.64
N THR A 167 11.23 -20.13 -12.64
CA THR A 167 9.93 -20.78 -12.81
C THR A 167 8.80 -19.77 -12.71
N GLU A 168 7.86 -19.82 -13.65
CA GLU A 168 6.66 -18.98 -13.60
C GLU A 168 5.54 -19.62 -12.76
N MET A 169 5.19 -18.97 -11.65
CA MET A 169 4.19 -19.40 -10.68
C MET A 169 3.12 -18.32 -10.50
N ALA A 170 2.05 -18.64 -9.76
CA ALA A 170 1.11 -17.62 -9.29
C ALA A 170 1.48 -17.21 -7.86
N LEU A 171 1.66 -15.91 -7.61
CA LEU A 171 1.74 -15.36 -6.27
C LEU A 171 0.36 -14.87 -5.86
N GLN A 172 -0.21 -15.52 -4.85
CA GLN A 172 -1.51 -15.19 -4.29
C GLN A 172 -1.35 -14.38 -3.00
N LEU A 173 -2.20 -13.37 -2.82
CA LEU A 173 -2.23 -12.52 -1.63
C LEU A 173 -3.44 -12.87 -0.76
N LEU A 174 -3.19 -13.64 0.28
CA LEU A 174 -4.22 -14.17 1.16
C LEU A 174 -4.46 -13.26 2.36
N ASP A 175 -5.70 -13.11 2.81
CA ASP A 175 -5.96 -12.60 4.15
C ASP A 175 -5.76 -13.71 5.20
N ASP A 176 -5.91 -13.36 6.49
CA ASP A 176 -5.71 -14.32 7.59
C ASP A 176 -6.69 -15.49 7.58
N ARG A 177 -7.92 -15.25 7.12
CA ARG A 177 -8.95 -16.29 7.05
C ARG A 177 -8.68 -17.22 5.87
N HIS A 178 -8.32 -16.67 4.72
CA HIS A 178 -7.89 -17.44 3.55
C HIS A 178 -6.69 -18.31 3.89
N LEU A 179 -5.68 -17.74 4.56
CA LEU A 179 -4.49 -18.45 4.97
C LEU A 179 -4.83 -19.61 5.92
N ALA A 180 -5.64 -19.38 6.95
CA ALA A 180 -6.03 -20.41 7.91
C ALA A 180 -6.78 -21.59 7.26
N ILE A 181 -7.66 -21.30 6.29
CA ILE A 181 -8.38 -22.33 5.52
C ILE A 181 -7.39 -23.14 4.68
N ILE A 182 -6.42 -22.50 4.02
CA ILE A 182 -5.42 -23.24 3.26
C ILE A 182 -4.54 -24.08 4.19
N ASP A 183 -3.99 -23.51 5.26
CA ASP A 183 -3.19 -24.22 6.27
C ASP A 183 -3.90 -25.50 6.75
N ALA A 184 -5.18 -25.40 7.07
CA ALA A 184 -5.99 -26.54 7.53
C ALA A 184 -6.16 -27.65 6.47
N THR A 185 -6.11 -27.30 5.17
CA THR A 185 -6.22 -28.27 4.08
C THR A 185 -4.90 -28.91 3.67
N GLU A 186 -3.77 -28.26 3.97
CA GLU A 186 -2.43 -28.73 3.58
C GLU A 186 -1.75 -29.54 4.70
N ALA A 187 -2.06 -29.25 5.97
CA ALA A 187 -1.55 -30.01 7.11
C ALA A 187 -2.23 -31.40 7.23
N PRO A 188 -1.51 -32.46 7.67
CA PRO A 188 -0.09 -32.51 8.03
C PRO A 188 0.85 -32.93 6.88
N LEU A 189 0.33 -33.04 5.65
CA LEU A 189 1.09 -33.55 4.50
C LEU A 189 2.09 -32.54 3.95
N TYR A 190 1.87 -31.25 4.23
CA TYR A 190 2.74 -30.14 3.85
C TYR A 190 3.16 -29.32 5.06
N ARG A 191 4.30 -28.64 4.91
CA ARG A 191 4.71 -27.52 5.76
C ARG A 191 4.54 -26.22 4.98
N ARG A 192 4.13 -25.16 5.66
CA ARG A 192 4.20 -23.81 5.10
C ARG A 192 5.56 -23.25 5.44
N ILE A 193 6.39 -23.00 4.44
CA ILE A 193 7.75 -22.47 4.64
C ILE A 193 7.83 -21.04 4.11
N TRP A 194 8.74 -20.24 4.67
CA TRP A 194 9.17 -19.01 4.02
C TRP A 194 10.29 -19.33 3.01
N LEU A 195 10.00 -19.17 1.72
CA LEU A 195 10.99 -19.33 0.66
C LEU A 195 11.69 -17.99 0.42
N GLU A 196 12.97 -17.91 0.80
CA GLU A 196 13.85 -16.81 0.40
C GLU A 196 14.31 -17.02 -1.04
N ALA A 197 13.85 -16.17 -1.95
CA ALA A 197 14.14 -16.25 -3.37
C ALA A 197 13.92 -14.88 -4.02
N GLU A 198 14.64 -14.61 -5.11
CA GLU A 198 14.32 -13.49 -5.99
C GLU A 198 13.00 -13.79 -6.70
N ILE A 199 11.94 -13.06 -6.34
CA ILE A 199 10.62 -13.16 -6.95
C ILE A 199 10.33 -11.87 -7.70
N VAL A 200 10.12 -11.95 -9.01
CA VAL A 200 9.71 -10.82 -9.84
C VAL A 200 8.24 -11.00 -10.22
N LEU A 201 7.38 -10.07 -9.81
CA LEU A 201 5.98 -10.06 -10.19
C LEU A 201 5.81 -9.49 -11.60
N ALA A 202 4.69 -9.84 -12.25
CA ALA A 202 4.32 -9.24 -13.53
C ALA A 202 4.27 -7.71 -13.48
N SER A 203 3.95 -7.11 -12.32
CA SER A 203 3.97 -5.64 -12.10
C SER A 203 5.37 -5.01 -12.12
N GLY A 204 6.42 -5.80 -12.31
CA GLY A 204 7.82 -5.38 -12.22
C GLY A 204 8.36 -5.31 -10.79
N GLU A 205 7.51 -5.54 -9.79
CA GLU A 205 7.89 -5.55 -8.38
C GLU A 205 8.77 -6.76 -8.02
N ARG A 206 9.75 -6.52 -7.15
CA ARG A 206 10.67 -7.53 -6.64
C ARG A 206 10.36 -7.81 -5.18
N LEU A 207 10.15 -9.08 -4.83
CA LEU A 207 10.00 -9.53 -3.46
C LEU A 207 11.20 -10.39 -3.05
N PRO A 208 11.68 -10.28 -1.79
CA PRO A 208 12.80 -11.08 -1.28
C PRO A 208 12.40 -12.53 -0.92
N GLY A 209 11.11 -12.83 -0.97
CA GLY A 209 10.58 -14.16 -0.68
C GLY A 209 9.05 -14.15 -0.57
N ALA A 210 8.50 -15.35 -0.43
CA ALA A 210 7.08 -15.59 -0.23
C ALA A 210 6.89 -16.92 0.51
N TYR A 211 5.68 -17.15 1.05
CA TYR A 211 5.36 -18.47 1.60
C TYR A 211 5.13 -19.48 0.48
N ALA A 212 5.47 -20.74 0.73
CA ALA A 212 5.14 -21.86 -0.14
C ALA A 212 4.78 -23.09 0.69
N TYR A 213 4.02 -24.02 0.12
CA TYR A 213 3.74 -25.31 0.74
C TYR A 213 4.64 -26.38 0.13
N VAL A 214 5.42 -27.06 0.97
CA VAL A 214 6.35 -28.12 0.55
C VAL A 214 5.92 -29.44 1.17
N SER A 215 5.80 -30.46 0.33
CA SER A 215 5.31 -31.79 0.72
C SER A 215 6.29 -32.56 1.59
N ARG A 216 5.75 -33.34 2.52
CA ARG A 216 6.49 -34.34 3.29
C ARG A 216 7.05 -35.43 2.37
N GLY A 217 8.25 -35.93 2.72
CA GLY A 217 8.78 -37.18 2.18
C GLY A 217 9.49 -37.09 0.83
N GLY A 218 9.77 -35.88 0.35
CA GLY A 218 10.53 -35.63 -0.88
C GLY A 218 9.65 -35.27 -2.08
N TYR A 219 10.20 -35.46 -3.27
CA TYR A 219 9.53 -35.20 -4.55
C TYR A 219 9.81 -36.33 -5.56
N LEU A 220 8.96 -36.44 -6.59
CA LEU A 220 9.14 -37.46 -7.62
C LEU A 220 10.31 -37.13 -8.55
N GLY A 221 11.08 -38.17 -8.86
CA GLY A 221 12.26 -38.09 -9.70
C GLY A 221 12.99 -39.42 -9.75
N ASP A 222 14.15 -39.42 -10.37
CA ASP A 222 15.08 -40.55 -10.39
C ASP A 222 16.52 -40.00 -10.33
N ASP A 223 17.53 -40.85 -10.54
CA ASP A 223 18.95 -40.48 -10.46
C ASP A 223 19.36 -39.27 -11.30
N GLY A 224 18.62 -38.94 -12.36
CA GLY A 224 18.91 -37.75 -13.17
C GLY A 224 18.09 -36.51 -12.80
N GLY A 225 17.42 -36.50 -11.64
CA GLY A 225 16.78 -35.32 -11.06
C GLY A 225 15.24 -35.38 -10.98
N GLY A 226 14.66 -34.33 -10.43
CA GLY A 226 13.21 -34.20 -10.22
C GLY A 226 12.42 -34.14 -11.53
N TRP A 227 11.20 -34.66 -11.52
CA TRP A 227 10.25 -34.47 -12.61
C TRP A 227 9.55 -33.11 -12.46
N VAL A 228 9.51 -32.36 -13.56
CA VAL A 228 8.97 -31.00 -13.62
C VAL A 228 7.51 -31.07 -14.03
N MET A 229 6.67 -30.39 -13.25
CA MET A 229 5.24 -30.33 -13.49
C MET A 229 4.91 -29.23 -14.51
N GLY A 230 4.14 -29.60 -15.53
CA GLY A 230 3.49 -28.67 -16.45
C GLY A 230 2.11 -28.21 -15.97
N ALA A 231 1.57 -27.24 -16.68
CA ALA A 231 0.21 -26.76 -16.47
C ALA A 231 -0.47 -26.54 -17.82
N ALA A 232 -1.80 -26.57 -17.83
CA ALA A 232 -2.59 -26.35 -19.03
C ALA A 232 -2.19 -25.01 -19.69
N GLY A 233 -1.88 -25.05 -20.99
CA GLY A 233 -1.46 -23.88 -21.76
C GLY A 233 -0.01 -23.44 -21.55
N VAL A 234 0.79 -24.14 -20.75
CA VAL A 234 2.21 -23.84 -20.53
C VAL A 234 3.08 -24.78 -21.35
N SER A 235 3.99 -24.22 -22.14
CA SER A 235 4.99 -24.98 -22.89
C SER A 235 6.14 -25.43 -22.00
N ARG A 236 6.75 -26.58 -22.33
CA ARG A 236 7.97 -27.07 -21.68
C ARG A 236 9.09 -26.02 -21.83
N PRO A 237 9.77 -25.62 -20.74
CA PRO A 237 10.95 -24.78 -20.83
C PRO A 237 12.07 -25.48 -21.60
N ASP A 238 12.81 -24.74 -22.44
CA ASP A 238 13.84 -25.32 -23.31
C ASP A 238 14.94 -26.04 -22.53
N GLU A 239 15.26 -25.56 -21.33
CA GLU A 239 16.27 -26.14 -20.45
C GLU A 239 15.82 -27.42 -19.75
N VAL A 240 14.52 -27.75 -19.76
CA VAL A 240 13.98 -28.96 -19.12
C VAL A 240 13.95 -30.11 -20.14
N PRO A 241 14.69 -31.22 -19.95
CA PRO A 241 14.66 -32.36 -20.86
C PRO A 241 13.24 -32.95 -21.04
N GLN A 242 12.91 -33.43 -22.24
CA GLN A 242 11.56 -33.96 -22.53
C GLN A 242 11.15 -35.08 -21.58
N GLY A 243 12.08 -35.98 -21.21
CA GLY A 243 11.83 -37.07 -20.27
C GLY A 243 11.60 -36.63 -18.82
N ARG A 244 11.87 -35.36 -18.49
CA ARG A 244 11.64 -34.76 -17.17
C ARG A 244 10.33 -33.97 -17.10
N TRP A 245 9.73 -33.64 -18.24
CA TRP A 245 8.54 -32.81 -18.30
C TRP A 245 7.27 -33.67 -18.28
N MET A 246 6.39 -33.42 -17.31
CA MET A 246 5.07 -34.04 -17.24
C MET A 246 4.03 -32.96 -17.51
N ALA A 247 3.46 -32.96 -18.72
CA ALA A 247 2.57 -31.88 -19.18
C ALA A 247 1.28 -31.76 -18.37
N ASP A 248 0.78 -32.88 -17.83
CA ASP A 248 -0.46 -33.00 -17.09
C ASP A 248 -0.41 -34.20 -16.11
N GLN A 249 -1.51 -34.44 -15.38
CA GLN A 249 -1.61 -35.59 -14.48
C GLN A 249 -1.57 -36.93 -15.20
N ALA A 250 -2.15 -37.03 -16.39
CA ALA A 250 -2.16 -38.29 -17.12
C ALA A 250 -0.73 -38.72 -17.45
N ALA A 251 0.14 -37.77 -17.83
CA ALA A 251 1.55 -38.03 -18.11
C ALA A 251 2.31 -38.57 -16.89
N VAL A 252 2.17 -37.95 -15.71
CA VAL A 252 2.86 -38.43 -14.49
C VAL A 252 2.30 -39.78 -14.04
N LEU A 253 0.98 -39.99 -14.09
CA LEU A 253 0.37 -41.27 -13.73
C LEU A 253 0.79 -42.39 -14.69
N GLN A 254 0.80 -42.12 -16.00
CA GLN A 254 1.32 -43.05 -17.01
C GLN A 254 2.79 -43.41 -16.75
N ARG A 255 3.61 -42.44 -16.34
CA ARG A 255 5.01 -42.70 -15.98
C ARG A 255 5.12 -43.59 -14.75
N LEU A 256 4.31 -43.33 -13.72
CA LEU A 256 4.32 -44.05 -12.45
C LEU A 256 3.91 -45.52 -12.59
N ILE A 257 2.85 -45.80 -13.35
CA ILE A 257 2.32 -47.17 -13.56
C ILE A 257 3.23 -48.06 -14.42
N LEU A 258 4.33 -47.52 -14.98
CA LEU A 258 5.37 -48.38 -15.58
C LEU A 258 6.09 -49.22 -14.53
N ALA A 259 6.09 -48.82 -13.26
CA ALA A 259 6.58 -49.62 -12.17
C ALA A 259 5.50 -50.64 -11.74
N PRO A 260 5.76 -51.97 -11.80
CA PRO A 260 4.74 -52.98 -11.52
C PRO A 260 4.13 -52.88 -10.11
N ALA A 261 4.93 -52.51 -9.11
CA ALA A 261 4.45 -52.32 -7.74
C ALA A 261 3.46 -51.14 -7.64
N VAL A 262 3.70 -50.07 -8.41
CA VAL A 262 2.82 -48.90 -8.46
C VAL A 262 1.55 -49.22 -9.24
N ALA A 263 1.63 -49.90 -10.38
CA ALA A 263 0.46 -50.34 -11.13
C ALA A 263 -0.43 -51.29 -10.33
N SER A 264 0.16 -52.16 -9.50
CA SER A 264 -0.60 -53.04 -8.60
C SER A 264 -1.36 -52.27 -7.52
N LEU A 265 -0.88 -51.08 -7.15
CA LEU A 265 -1.48 -50.23 -6.13
C LEU A 265 -2.52 -49.27 -6.70
N LEU A 266 -2.20 -48.60 -7.81
CA LEU A 266 -3.02 -47.55 -8.41
C LEU A 266 -3.95 -48.08 -9.52
N GLY A 267 -3.57 -49.16 -10.20
CA GLY A 267 -4.23 -49.62 -11.42
C GLY A 267 -3.34 -49.43 -12.66
N ALA A 268 -3.83 -49.92 -13.80
CA ALA A 268 -3.09 -49.99 -15.05
C ALA A 268 -3.37 -48.79 -15.99
N THR A 269 -4.27 -47.89 -15.63
CA THR A 269 -4.52 -46.63 -16.36
C THR A 269 -4.61 -45.44 -15.40
N PRO A 270 -4.40 -44.19 -15.87
CA PRO A 270 -4.63 -42.99 -15.06
C PRO A 270 -6.05 -42.89 -14.48
N GLU A 271 -7.06 -43.33 -15.23
CA GLU A 271 -8.46 -43.33 -14.76
C GLU A 271 -8.68 -44.35 -13.66
N GLU A 272 -8.01 -45.51 -13.74
CA GLU A 272 -8.01 -46.50 -12.66
C GLU A 272 -7.29 -45.95 -11.43
N ALA A 273 -6.16 -45.26 -11.59
CA ALA A 273 -5.43 -44.59 -10.49
C ALA A 273 -6.31 -43.59 -9.74
N VAL A 274 -7.06 -42.77 -10.49
CA VAL A 274 -8.02 -41.82 -9.90
C VAL A 274 -9.14 -42.53 -9.16
N ARG A 275 -9.69 -43.61 -9.73
CA ARG A 275 -10.79 -44.36 -9.12
C ARG A 275 -10.36 -45.17 -7.90
N ALA A 276 -9.13 -45.68 -7.90
CA ALA A 276 -8.61 -46.52 -6.84
C ALA A 276 -8.57 -45.78 -5.50
N GLY A 277 -8.09 -44.53 -5.49
CA GLY A 277 -7.99 -43.69 -4.31
C GLY A 277 -7.14 -44.32 -3.21
N VAL A 278 -5.87 -43.92 -3.09
CA VAL A 278 -4.92 -44.60 -2.20
C VAL A 278 -4.47 -43.68 -1.07
N ASP A 279 -4.30 -44.27 0.12
CA ASP A 279 -3.72 -43.60 1.28
C ASP A 279 -2.33 -43.01 0.95
N ALA A 280 -2.08 -41.79 1.43
CA ALA A 280 -0.87 -41.05 1.13
C ALA A 280 0.40 -41.76 1.62
N ASP A 281 0.37 -42.36 2.82
CA ASP A 281 1.54 -43.03 3.38
C ASP A 281 1.80 -44.37 2.68
N ARG A 282 0.73 -45.09 2.33
CA ARG A 282 0.86 -46.32 1.53
C ARG A 282 1.43 -46.06 0.14
N SER A 283 0.95 -45.03 -0.55
CA SER A 283 1.48 -44.66 -1.87
C SER A 283 2.93 -44.18 -1.77
N ALA A 284 3.28 -43.40 -0.74
CA ALA A 284 4.64 -42.94 -0.52
C ALA A 284 5.64 -44.09 -0.31
N ALA A 285 5.25 -45.14 0.42
CA ALA A 285 6.09 -46.31 0.63
C ALA A 285 6.40 -47.03 -0.69
N VAL A 286 5.38 -47.31 -1.50
CA VAL A 286 5.53 -48.01 -2.78
C VAL A 286 6.31 -47.18 -3.80
N LEU A 287 6.09 -45.87 -3.86
CA LEU A 287 6.84 -44.96 -4.75
C LEU A 287 8.33 -44.93 -4.38
N ARG A 288 8.65 -44.96 -3.09
CA ARG A 288 10.03 -45.00 -2.60
C ARG A 288 10.70 -46.34 -2.90
N GLU A 289 10.01 -47.45 -2.66
CA GLU A 289 10.51 -48.80 -3.00
C GLU A 289 10.74 -48.97 -4.49
N ALA A 290 9.93 -48.32 -5.33
CA ALA A 290 10.08 -48.31 -6.78
C ALA A 290 11.23 -47.40 -7.28
N GLY A 291 11.94 -46.69 -6.41
CA GLY A 291 13.03 -45.79 -6.78
C GLY A 291 12.58 -44.53 -7.53
N LEU A 292 11.33 -44.08 -7.30
CA LEU A 292 10.73 -42.92 -8.00
C LEU A 292 10.69 -41.66 -7.12
N VAL A 293 11.42 -41.65 -6.01
CA VAL A 293 11.39 -40.59 -4.99
C VAL A 293 12.81 -40.12 -4.71
N ILE A 294 13.02 -38.82 -4.84
CA ILE A 294 14.18 -38.13 -4.26
C ILE A 294 13.75 -37.67 -2.87
N ALA A 295 14.26 -38.34 -1.84
CA ALA A 295 13.83 -38.15 -0.46
C ALA A 295 14.33 -36.82 0.14
N GLU A 296 15.53 -36.38 -0.27
CA GLU A 296 16.14 -35.15 0.21
C GLU A 296 15.49 -33.93 -0.46
N ASN A 297 14.75 -33.16 0.32
CA ASN A 297 14.24 -31.87 -0.11
C ASN A 297 14.62 -30.79 0.93
N PRO A 298 15.72 -30.05 0.70
CA PRO A 298 16.19 -29.01 1.61
C PRO A 298 15.12 -27.97 1.97
N LEU A 299 14.13 -27.74 1.08
CA LEU A 299 13.04 -26.81 1.34
C LEU A 299 12.10 -27.29 2.46
N TYR A 300 11.97 -28.61 2.66
CA TYR A 300 11.14 -29.18 3.73
C TYR A 300 11.79 -29.08 5.11
N GLU A 301 13.12 -28.90 5.15
CA GLU A 301 13.90 -28.70 6.38
C GLU A 301 13.82 -27.26 6.91
N LEU A 302 13.27 -26.33 6.11
CA LEU A 302 12.96 -24.99 6.58
C LEU A 302 11.86 -25.03 7.66
N GLY A 303 11.83 -23.99 8.49
CA GLY A 303 10.88 -23.89 9.60
C GLY A 303 9.44 -23.94 9.11
N ASP A 304 8.61 -24.76 9.79
CA ASP A 304 7.17 -24.75 9.56
C ASP A 304 6.54 -23.51 10.19
N GLU A 305 5.90 -22.73 9.33
CA GLU A 305 5.30 -21.44 9.63
C GLU A 305 3.78 -21.53 9.82
N ILE A 306 3.17 -22.73 9.68
CA ILE A 306 1.75 -22.93 10.03
C ILE A 306 1.51 -22.50 11.49
N GLY A 307 0.46 -21.69 11.70
CA GLY A 307 0.12 -21.15 13.02
C GLY A 307 1.01 -20.01 13.53
N ARG A 308 2.05 -19.61 12.81
CA ARG A 308 2.89 -18.43 13.14
C ARG A 308 2.34 -17.16 12.51
N SER A 309 2.66 -16.01 13.12
CA SER A 309 2.34 -14.69 12.58
C SER A 309 3.02 -14.50 11.21
N PRO A 310 2.26 -14.30 10.11
CA PRO A 310 2.82 -14.28 8.78
C PRO A 310 3.45 -12.94 8.43
N ARG A 311 4.50 -12.96 7.60
CA ARG A 311 5.05 -11.78 6.92
C ARG A 311 4.02 -11.22 5.93
N ARG A 312 3.91 -9.90 5.87
CA ARG A 312 2.88 -9.19 5.07
C ARG A 312 3.48 -8.53 3.85
N TYR A 313 2.77 -8.56 2.73
CA TYR A 313 3.17 -7.93 1.47
C TYR A 313 3.56 -6.46 1.64
N GLY A 314 2.84 -5.69 2.47
CA GLY A 314 3.10 -4.29 2.77
C GLY A 314 4.40 -4.01 3.54
N SER A 315 5.17 -5.04 3.88
CA SER A 315 6.47 -4.93 4.56
C SER A 315 7.63 -5.51 3.73
N LEU A 316 7.34 -6.10 2.57
CA LEU A 316 8.32 -6.76 1.71
C LEU A 316 8.86 -5.79 0.66
N PHE A 317 9.66 -4.83 1.10
CA PHE A 317 10.44 -3.96 0.24
C PHE A 317 11.71 -3.56 0.98
N GLU A 318 12.78 -3.33 0.22
CA GLU A 318 14.04 -2.89 0.79
C GLU A 318 14.14 -1.37 0.76
N ALA A 319 14.61 -0.81 1.87
CA ALA A 319 14.96 0.60 1.92
C ALA A 319 16.14 0.85 0.97
N SER A 320 16.04 1.90 0.16
CA SER A 320 17.13 2.36 -0.68
C SER A 320 17.10 3.87 -0.80
N ALA A 321 18.30 4.45 -0.96
CA ALA A 321 18.48 5.88 -1.20
C ALA A 321 19.69 6.06 -2.13
N MET A 322 19.44 6.60 -3.33
CA MET A 322 20.44 6.82 -4.37
C MET A 322 20.51 8.30 -4.75
N PRO A 323 21.69 8.92 -4.78
CA PRO A 323 21.82 10.31 -5.18
C PRO A 323 21.42 10.51 -6.65
N LEU A 324 20.81 11.66 -6.94
CA LEU A 324 20.51 12.17 -8.27
C LEU A 324 21.27 13.49 -8.49
N ALA A 325 21.28 13.96 -9.75
CA ALA A 325 21.80 15.29 -10.08
C ALA A 325 21.06 16.39 -9.29
N GLY A 326 21.77 17.48 -8.96
CA GLY A 326 21.17 18.63 -8.27
C GLY A 326 20.90 18.43 -6.77
N GLY A 327 21.50 17.43 -6.13
CA GLY A 327 21.38 17.20 -4.68
C GLY A 327 20.06 16.54 -4.25
N ALA A 328 19.28 16.04 -5.20
CA ALA A 328 18.12 15.20 -4.93
C ALA A 328 18.53 13.74 -4.69
N VAL A 329 17.62 12.95 -4.12
CA VAL A 329 17.80 11.53 -3.85
C VAL A 329 16.56 10.79 -4.36
N ARG A 330 16.77 9.71 -5.11
CA ARG A 330 15.74 8.71 -5.39
C ARG A 330 15.74 7.71 -4.24
N ALA A 331 14.59 7.50 -3.61
CA ALA A 331 14.48 6.58 -2.49
C ALA A 331 13.20 5.75 -2.55
N VAL A 332 13.18 4.64 -1.81
CA VAL A 332 11.96 3.87 -1.55
C VAL A 332 11.22 4.47 -0.35
N ALA A 333 9.94 4.78 -0.52
CA ALA A 333 9.10 5.34 0.53
C ALA A 333 8.83 4.29 1.63
N GLY A 334 9.38 4.49 2.82
CA GLY A 334 9.12 3.67 4.00
C GLY A 334 7.90 4.12 4.79
N ARG A 335 7.41 3.24 5.67
CA ARG A 335 6.35 3.57 6.63
C ARG A 335 6.95 4.23 7.87
N SER A 336 6.33 5.30 8.33
CA SER A 336 6.59 5.83 9.68
C SER A 336 6.16 4.82 10.74
N HIS A 337 6.91 4.70 11.83
CA HIS A 337 6.53 3.87 12.97
C HIS A 337 5.22 4.34 13.63
N ASP A 338 4.35 3.42 14.05
CA ASP A 338 3.00 3.76 14.57
C ASP A 338 3.04 4.60 15.85
N LEU A 339 4.01 4.33 16.72
CA LEU A 339 4.23 5.06 17.99
C LEU A 339 4.91 6.44 17.84
N LEU A 340 5.14 6.91 16.61
CA LEU A 340 5.80 8.19 16.39
C LEU A 340 4.89 9.35 16.82
N ASP A 341 5.28 10.07 17.89
CA ASP A 341 4.69 11.38 18.21
C ASP A 341 5.18 12.45 17.22
N ARG A 342 4.28 12.86 16.35
CA ARG A 342 4.54 13.81 15.26
C ARG A 342 4.48 15.27 15.72
N ARG A 343 4.03 15.52 16.97
CA ARG A 343 3.82 16.85 17.55
C ARG A 343 3.01 17.78 16.63
N GLY A 344 1.94 17.26 16.05
CA GLY A 344 1.03 18.02 15.17
C GLY A 344 1.62 18.46 13.82
N ARG A 345 2.64 17.76 13.31
CA ARG A 345 3.29 18.05 12.03
C ARG A 345 3.24 16.83 11.10
N SER A 346 3.19 17.07 9.80
CA SER A 346 3.51 16.04 8.81
C SER A 346 5.03 15.95 8.67
N VAL A 347 5.61 14.78 8.96
CA VAL A 347 7.06 14.60 9.06
C VAL A 347 7.61 13.49 8.19
N VAL A 348 8.90 13.60 7.89
CA VAL A 348 9.71 12.49 7.39
C VAL A 348 10.80 12.18 8.38
N ARG A 349 11.20 10.91 8.47
CA ARG A 349 12.43 10.50 9.15
C ARG A 349 13.39 9.95 8.12
N LEU A 350 14.65 10.38 8.22
CA LEU A 350 15.71 10.00 7.30
C LEU A 350 16.70 9.13 8.07
N GLY A 351 17.03 7.98 7.50
CA GLY A 351 18.17 7.17 7.93
C GLY A 351 19.47 7.95 7.79
N VAL A 352 20.50 7.55 8.52
CA VAL A 352 21.76 8.30 8.59
C VAL A 352 22.45 8.51 7.24
N GLU A 353 22.38 7.55 6.32
CA GLU A 353 22.94 7.67 4.96
C GLU A 353 22.06 8.55 4.08
N ALA A 354 20.74 8.34 4.10
CA ALA A 354 19.80 9.18 3.36
C ALA A 354 19.86 10.66 3.80
N ASP A 355 19.99 10.92 5.10
CA ASP A 355 20.13 12.27 5.66
C ASP A 355 21.46 12.92 5.24
N ALA A 356 22.54 12.14 5.18
CA ALA A 356 23.85 12.61 4.73
C ALA A 356 23.83 12.96 3.23
N LEU A 357 23.22 12.11 2.39
CA LEU A 357 23.07 12.35 0.94
C LEU A 357 22.31 13.65 0.65
N LEU A 358 21.33 13.98 1.47
CA LEU A 358 20.52 15.20 1.34
C LEU A 358 21.17 16.46 1.97
N GLY A 359 22.35 16.33 2.60
CA GLY A 359 23.02 17.46 3.26
C GLY A 359 22.38 17.90 4.57
N ARG A 360 21.72 16.97 5.30
CA ARG A 360 21.04 17.19 6.57
C ARG A 360 20.02 18.34 6.55
N PRO A 361 19.03 18.32 5.65
CA PRO A 361 18.11 19.42 5.49
C PRO A 361 17.09 19.48 6.63
N ARG A 362 16.51 20.66 6.87
CA ARG A 362 15.39 20.80 7.82
C ARG A 362 14.04 20.47 7.20
N HIS A 363 13.92 20.72 5.90
CA HIS A 363 12.72 20.44 5.13
C HIS A 363 13.12 19.77 3.82
N VAL A 364 12.23 18.94 3.32
CA VAL A 364 12.38 18.32 2.01
C VAL A 364 11.10 18.53 1.20
N GLU A 365 11.26 18.62 -0.10
CA GLU A 365 10.17 18.40 -1.04
C GLU A 365 10.23 16.96 -1.52
N ILE A 366 9.07 16.30 -1.57
CA ILE A 366 8.91 14.93 -2.04
C ILE A 366 7.95 14.92 -3.22
N VAL A 367 8.21 14.06 -4.19
CA VAL A 367 7.32 13.74 -5.31
C VAL A 367 7.40 12.26 -5.63
N SER A 368 6.30 11.65 -6.11
CA SER A 368 6.33 10.29 -6.68
C SER A 368 7.21 10.28 -7.92
N ALA A 369 8.19 9.36 -8.00
CA ALA A 369 9.04 9.24 -9.18
C ALA A 369 8.23 8.86 -10.42
N ALA A 370 7.31 7.89 -10.27
CA ALA A 370 6.44 7.45 -11.36
C ALA A 370 5.49 8.55 -11.85
N LEU A 371 4.90 9.35 -10.95
CA LEU A 371 4.03 10.46 -11.38
C LEU A 371 4.82 11.62 -11.98
N ALA A 372 6.01 11.91 -11.45
CA ALA A 372 6.90 12.92 -12.03
C ALA A 372 7.25 12.59 -13.49
N ASP A 373 7.57 11.33 -13.79
CA ASP A 373 7.88 10.90 -15.15
C ASP A 373 6.64 10.90 -16.06
N ARG A 374 5.47 10.58 -15.52
CA ARG A 374 4.23 10.50 -16.29
C ARG A 374 3.59 11.87 -16.60
N VAL A 375 3.47 12.73 -15.59
CA VAL A 375 2.71 14.00 -15.69
C VAL A 375 3.58 15.24 -15.45
N GLY A 376 4.89 15.08 -15.26
CA GLY A 376 5.83 16.18 -15.09
C GLY A 376 5.48 17.08 -13.90
N ASP A 377 5.44 18.39 -14.14
CA ASP A 377 5.06 19.40 -13.15
C ASP A 377 3.59 19.30 -12.68
N GLY A 378 2.79 18.47 -13.36
CA GLY A 378 1.44 18.09 -12.93
C GLY A 378 1.41 17.24 -11.66
N ALA A 379 2.52 16.58 -11.30
CA ALA A 379 2.59 15.67 -10.17
C ALA A 379 2.46 16.42 -8.81
N PRO A 380 1.69 15.91 -7.85
CA PRO A 380 1.62 16.47 -6.50
C PRO A 380 3.00 16.46 -5.83
N ARG A 381 3.39 17.62 -5.31
CA ARG A 381 4.61 17.77 -4.50
C ARG A 381 4.23 18.11 -3.08
N VAL A 382 4.90 17.52 -2.11
CA VAL A 382 4.64 17.75 -0.68
C VAL A 382 5.89 18.27 0.01
N ILE A 383 5.73 19.33 0.81
CA ILE A 383 6.78 19.85 1.69
C ILE A 383 6.66 19.20 3.07
N ALA A 384 7.73 18.55 3.51
CA ALA A 384 7.78 17.86 4.79
C ALA A 384 8.87 18.42 5.71
N THR A 385 8.64 18.30 7.02
CA THR A 385 9.67 18.61 8.02
C THR A 385 10.48 17.34 8.30
N VAL A 386 11.81 17.44 8.30
CA VAL A 386 12.67 16.33 8.72
C VAL A 386 12.68 16.26 10.25
N TYR A 387 12.13 15.17 10.78
CA TYR A 387 12.03 14.92 12.21
C TYR A 387 13.24 14.12 12.70
N ARG A 388 13.98 14.71 13.65
CA ARG A 388 15.20 14.13 14.25
C ARG A 388 15.11 13.98 15.77
N ASP A 389 13.98 14.34 16.36
CA ASP A 389 13.82 14.21 17.80
C ASP A 389 13.62 12.72 18.13
N GLY A 390 14.31 12.22 19.15
CA GLY A 390 14.07 10.87 19.65
C GLY A 390 12.68 10.77 20.30
N SER A 391 11.96 9.69 20.01
CA SER A 391 10.72 9.30 20.70
C SER A 391 10.99 8.00 21.44
N ALA A 392 10.68 7.95 22.74
CA ALA A 392 10.92 6.76 23.55
C ALA A 392 10.19 5.54 22.95
N GLY A 393 10.92 4.43 22.74
CA GLY A 393 10.37 3.20 22.16
C GLY A 393 10.19 3.20 20.64
N VAL A 394 10.63 4.24 19.94
CA VAL A 394 10.63 4.26 18.46
C VAL A 394 12.05 3.97 17.96
N PRO A 395 12.27 2.90 17.16
CA PRO A 395 13.58 2.58 16.62
C PRO A 395 14.03 3.62 15.61
N ASP A 396 15.35 3.82 15.50
CA ASP A 396 15.93 4.66 14.44
C ASP A 396 15.68 4.03 13.07
N PRO A 397 15.46 4.85 12.02
CA PRO A 397 15.28 4.33 10.67
C PRO A 397 16.54 3.60 10.20
N ALA A 398 16.37 2.56 9.38
CA ALA A 398 17.50 1.93 8.70
C ALA A 398 18.32 2.97 7.91
N PRO A 399 19.65 2.79 7.70
CA PRO A 399 20.54 3.83 7.19
C PRO A 399 20.08 4.52 5.90
N GLN A 400 19.51 3.75 4.97
CA GLN A 400 19.00 4.24 3.67
C GLN A 400 17.49 4.52 3.67
N ALA A 401 16.81 4.35 4.81
CA ALA A 401 15.37 4.51 4.89
C ALA A 401 14.95 5.98 4.77
N VAL A 402 13.86 6.19 4.04
CA VAL A 402 13.11 7.44 4.03
C VAL A 402 11.70 7.11 4.50
N GLU A 403 11.44 7.23 5.80
CA GLU A 403 10.12 7.00 6.37
C GLU A 403 9.22 8.21 6.11
N VAL A 404 8.09 7.98 5.43
CA VAL A 404 7.15 9.02 5.05
C VAL A 404 5.82 8.79 5.77
N ASP A 405 5.37 9.80 6.51
CA ASP A 405 4.08 9.78 7.20
C ASP A 405 2.93 9.46 6.23
N GLN A 406 1.92 8.75 6.73
CA GLN A 406 0.75 8.38 5.93
C GLN A 406 0.07 9.60 5.27
N MET A 407 -0.08 10.72 5.98
CA MET A 407 -0.66 11.95 5.42
C MET A 407 0.16 12.49 4.24
N LEU A 408 1.49 12.39 4.29
CA LEU A 408 2.36 12.81 3.20
C LEU A 408 2.25 11.84 2.01
N ARG A 409 2.23 10.53 2.27
CA ARG A 409 2.04 9.50 1.25
C ARG A 409 0.70 9.65 0.51
N MET A 410 -0.38 9.89 1.24
CA MET A 410 -1.70 10.23 0.68
C MET A 410 -1.64 11.52 -0.15
N GLY A 411 -0.92 12.54 0.32
CA GLY A 411 -0.65 13.77 -0.43
C GLY A 411 0.04 13.53 -1.78
N LEU A 412 1.01 12.61 -1.80
CA LEU A 412 1.79 12.25 -2.98
C LEU A 412 1.07 11.27 -3.92
N GLY A 413 0.11 10.48 -3.42
CA GLY A 413 -0.45 9.35 -4.14
C GLY A 413 0.54 8.21 -4.30
N VAL A 414 1.26 7.88 -3.23
CA VAL A 414 2.25 6.79 -3.21
C VAL A 414 1.97 5.80 -2.09
N GLU A 415 2.27 4.53 -2.34
CA GLU A 415 2.27 3.49 -1.31
C GLU A 415 3.67 3.27 -0.71
N ALA A 416 3.71 2.62 0.45
CA ALA A 416 4.98 2.17 1.00
C ALA A 416 5.63 1.15 0.04
N GLY A 417 6.93 1.31 -0.20
CA GLY A 417 7.66 0.53 -1.20
C GLY A 417 7.77 1.18 -2.58
N GLU A 418 7.02 2.25 -2.87
CA GLU A 418 7.17 2.97 -4.14
C GLU A 418 8.35 3.94 -4.16
N HIS A 419 8.86 4.21 -5.37
CA HIS A 419 9.93 5.18 -5.58
C HIS A 419 9.45 6.63 -5.46
N ILE A 420 10.17 7.40 -4.65
CA ILE A 420 10.01 8.84 -4.47
C ILE A 420 11.30 9.57 -4.81
N ILE A 421 11.16 10.83 -5.22
CA ILE A 421 12.28 11.76 -5.36
C ILE A 421 12.17 12.76 -4.22
N VAL A 422 13.26 12.89 -3.46
CA VAL A 422 13.38 13.76 -2.30
C VAL A 422 14.46 14.79 -2.59
N ARG A 423 14.18 16.08 -2.38
CA ARG A 423 15.19 17.14 -2.48
C ARG A 423 15.17 18.05 -1.26
N PRO A 424 16.33 18.58 -0.83
CA PRO A 424 16.38 19.57 0.24
C PRO A 424 15.71 20.88 -0.18
N VAL A 425 14.98 21.51 0.75
CA VAL A 425 14.32 22.81 0.51
C VAL A 425 14.42 23.73 1.74
N GLU A 426 14.32 25.03 1.50
CA GLU A 426 14.33 26.07 2.53
C GLU A 426 12.94 26.68 2.70
N VAL A 427 12.52 26.83 3.95
CA VAL A 427 11.26 27.49 4.32
C VAL A 427 11.60 28.72 5.14
N ASP A 428 11.35 29.91 4.56
CA ASP A 428 11.63 31.19 5.21
C ASP A 428 10.67 31.44 6.36
N ARG A 429 11.22 31.47 7.58
CA ARG A 429 10.44 31.67 8.80
C ARG A 429 11.27 32.19 9.96
N ALA A 430 10.72 33.20 10.65
CA ALA A 430 11.22 33.67 11.94
C ALA A 430 11.05 32.60 13.03
N ARG A 431 12.15 32.26 13.73
CA ARG A 431 12.20 31.19 14.73
C ARG A 431 12.18 31.66 16.18
N TRP A 432 12.46 32.94 16.43
CA TRP A 432 12.38 33.49 17.78
C TRP A 432 11.01 33.25 18.47
N PRO A 433 9.84 33.19 17.76
CA PRO A 433 8.58 32.87 18.42
C PRO A 433 8.49 31.42 18.92
N ASP A 434 9.30 30.50 18.40
CA ASP A 434 9.29 29.08 18.80
C ASP A 434 9.78 28.89 20.23
N VAL A 435 10.69 29.74 20.69
CA VAL A 435 11.18 29.73 22.07
C VAL A 435 10.06 30.06 23.06
N LEU A 436 9.14 30.94 22.66
CA LEU A 436 8.07 31.45 23.52
C LEU A 436 6.78 30.63 23.40
N LEU A 437 6.40 30.24 22.17
CA LEU A 437 5.12 29.62 21.84
C LEU A 437 5.22 28.13 21.50
N GLY A 438 6.43 27.56 21.45
CA GLY A 438 6.68 26.20 20.97
C GLY A 438 6.65 26.09 19.44
N PRO A 439 6.95 24.91 18.85
CA PRO A 439 6.80 24.70 17.42
C PRO A 439 5.30 24.72 17.03
N PRO A 440 4.93 25.31 15.89
CA PRO A 440 3.54 25.38 15.47
C PRO A 440 3.11 24.08 14.81
N ASN A 441 1.80 23.83 14.92
CA ASN A 441 1.14 22.81 14.13
C ASN A 441 1.21 23.16 12.65
N SER A 442 1.27 22.12 11.82
CA SER A 442 1.19 22.27 10.38
C SER A 442 0.37 21.15 9.78
N LEU A 443 -0.54 21.50 8.87
CA LEU A 443 -1.35 20.54 8.14
C LEU A 443 -0.94 20.53 6.68
N THR A 444 -0.83 19.33 6.11
CA THR A 444 -0.78 19.15 4.66
C THR A 444 -2.21 19.11 4.14
N LEU A 445 -2.50 19.91 3.12
CA LEU A 445 -3.84 20.11 2.59
C LEU A 445 -3.86 19.93 1.07
N ARG A 446 -4.95 19.34 0.55
CA ARG A 446 -5.21 19.20 -0.88
C ARG A 446 -5.75 20.52 -1.43
N VAL A 447 -5.08 21.06 -2.43
CA VAL A 447 -5.51 22.28 -3.12
C VAL A 447 -6.68 21.99 -4.04
N THR A 448 -7.74 22.76 -3.87
CA THR A 448 -8.88 22.80 -4.78
C THR A 448 -9.15 24.24 -5.21
N MET A 449 -9.63 24.41 -6.45
CA MET A 449 -10.04 25.72 -6.94
C MET A 449 -11.27 26.23 -6.19
N ALA A 450 -11.15 27.42 -5.60
CA ALA A 450 -12.29 28.17 -5.08
C ALA A 450 -13.17 28.69 -6.24
N ASP A 451 -14.48 28.79 -5.99
CA ASP A 451 -15.39 29.45 -6.93
C ASP A 451 -15.14 30.98 -6.89
N PRO A 452 -15.05 31.68 -8.03
CA PRO A 452 -14.89 33.14 -8.06
C PRO A 452 -15.94 33.91 -7.25
N SER A 453 -17.15 33.35 -7.08
CA SER A 453 -18.22 33.93 -6.27
C SER A 453 -17.98 33.83 -4.75
N SER A 454 -17.04 32.99 -4.32
CA SER A 454 -16.85 32.57 -2.92
C SER A 454 -15.57 33.09 -2.26
N THR A 455 -14.66 33.74 -3.00
CA THR A 455 -13.36 34.16 -2.46
C THR A 455 -12.97 35.59 -2.86
N GLU A 456 -12.84 36.46 -1.86
CA GLU A 456 -12.09 37.72 -1.99
C GLU A 456 -10.58 37.42 -2.18
N ARG A 457 -9.82 38.36 -2.73
CA ARG A 457 -8.35 38.22 -2.87
C ARG A 457 -7.69 38.00 -1.50
N ASP A 458 -6.67 37.14 -1.46
CA ASP A 458 -5.89 36.79 -0.26
C ASP A 458 -6.71 36.09 0.86
N VAL A 459 -7.71 35.29 0.46
CA VAL A 459 -8.54 34.46 1.34
C VAL A 459 -8.44 32.98 0.96
N CYS A 460 -8.48 32.09 1.95
CA CYS A 460 -8.68 30.65 1.73
C CYS A 460 -9.87 30.12 2.53
N LEU A 461 -10.51 29.05 2.03
CA LEU A 461 -11.54 28.32 2.75
C LEU A 461 -10.99 26.98 3.22
N MET A 462 -11.26 26.64 4.48
CA MET A 462 -10.80 25.43 5.15
C MET A 462 -11.94 24.78 5.92
N THR A 463 -11.90 23.48 6.10
CA THR A 463 -12.87 22.80 6.98
C THR A 463 -12.73 23.28 8.41
N GLU A 464 -13.82 23.27 9.18
CA GLU A 464 -13.77 23.64 10.61
C GLU A 464 -12.75 22.80 11.38
N LEU A 465 -12.68 21.50 11.09
CA LEU A 465 -11.68 20.60 11.67
C LEU A 465 -10.25 21.06 11.36
N SER A 466 -9.97 21.50 10.13
CA SER A 466 -8.64 22.00 9.75
C SER A 466 -8.27 23.28 10.52
N LEU A 467 -9.23 24.21 10.69
CA LEU A 467 -9.03 25.41 11.49
C LEU A 467 -8.74 25.04 12.97
N GLN A 468 -9.52 24.13 13.54
CA GLN A 468 -9.34 23.65 14.91
C GLN A 468 -7.99 22.95 15.12
N LEU A 469 -7.56 22.09 14.19
CA LEU A 469 -6.27 21.40 14.24
C LEU A 469 -5.08 22.37 14.13
N LEU A 470 -5.24 23.47 13.40
CA LEU A 470 -4.27 24.57 13.36
C LEU A 470 -4.36 25.47 14.62
N GLY A 471 -5.40 25.37 15.43
CA GLY A 471 -5.62 26.24 16.57
C GLY A 471 -6.07 27.66 16.20
N VAL A 472 -6.63 27.85 15.00
CA VAL A 472 -7.08 29.15 14.48
C VAL A 472 -8.59 29.20 14.36
N ALA A 473 -9.18 30.39 14.44
CA ALA A 473 -10.61 30.61 14.22
C ALA A 473 -10.88 31.06 12.78
N SER A 474 -12.14 30.95 12.34
CA SER A 474 -12.57 31.55 11.07
C SER A 474 -12.33 33.06 11.09
N GLY A 475 -11.67 33.59 10.06
CA GLY A 475 -11.22 34.98 9.94
C GLY A 475 -9.77 35.23 10.39
N ASP A 476 -9.14 34.28 11.09
CA ASP A 476 -7.73 34.40 11.49
C ASP A 476 -6.78 34.22 10.29
N TYR A 477 -5.56 34.73 10.43
CA TYR A 477 -4.51 34.54 9.43
C TYR A 477 -3.81 33.19 9.56
N VAL A 478 -3.59 32.55 8.42
CA VAL A 478 -2.72 31.38 8.26
C VAL A 478 -1.61 31.69 7.26
N VAL A 479 -0.47 31.02 7.40
CA VAL A 479 0.58 31.01 6.38
C VAL A 479 0.48 29.73 5.58
N LEU A 480 0.28 29.88 4.28
CA LEU A 480 0.31 28.82 3.29
C LEU A 480 1.72 28.71 2.72
N GLU A 481 2.21 27.48 2.58
CA GLU A 481 3.52 27.13 2.07
C GLU A 481 3.28 26.20 0.86
N GLY A 482 3.66 26.66 -0.32
CA GLY A 482 3.40 26.01 -1.59
C GLY A 482 4.56 25.15 -2.09
N ALA A 483 4.80 25.17 -3.40
CA ALA A 483 5.92 24.47 -4.00
C ALA A 483 7.24 25.23 -3.79
N ALA A 484 8.35 24.50 -3.80
CA ALA A 484 9.67 25.12 -3.85
C ALA A 484 10.06 25.51 -5.27
N ASP A 485 10.68 26.68 -5.42
CA ASP A 485 11.23 27.12 -6.71
C ASP A 485 12.51 26.33 -7.10
N GLU A 486 13.09 26.69 -8.24
CA GLU A 486 14.32 26.09 -8.77
C GLU A 486 15.50 26.23 -7.82
N SER A 487 15.53 27.29 -6.99
CA SER A 487 16.56 27.51 -5.97
C SER A 487 16.33 26.71 -4.69
N GLY A 488 15.21 25.99 -4.58
CA GLY A 488 14.82 25.23 -3.40
C GLY A 488 14.11 26.05 -2.34
N ARG A 489 13.70 27.29 -2.61
CA ARG A 489 12.95 28.12 -1.65
C ARG A 489 11.46 27.87 -1.78
N VAL A 490 10.82 27.53 -0.66
CA VAL A 490 9.38 27.31 -0.59
C VAL A 490 8.64 28.66 -0.62
N ARG A 491 7.71 28.81 -1.57
CA ARG A 491 6.88 30.01 -1.67
C ARG A 491 5.89 30.05 -0.52
N THR A 492 5.83 31.19 0.18
CA THR A 492 4.94 31.36 1.34
C THR A 492 4.04 32.59 1.19
N MET A 493 2.82 32.50 1.74
CA MET A 493 1.87 33.61 1.73
C MET A 493 0.98 33.58 2.97
N ALA A 494 0.77 34.74 3.59
CA ALA A 494 -0.20 34.91 4.67
C ALA A 494 -1.57 35.29 4.08
N VAL A 495 -2.61 34.57 4.44
CA VAL A 495 -4.00 34.78 3.98
C VAL A 495 -4.97 34.65 5.15
N LYS A 496 -6.17 35.23 5.02
CA LYS A 496 -7.26 34.96 5.97
C LYS A 496 -7.90 33.61 5.68
N ALA A 497 -8.13 32.81 6.70
CA ALA A 497 -8.77 31.51 6.59
C ALA A 497 -10.21 31.57 7.11
N PHE A 498 -11.19 31.18 6.29
CA PHE A 498 -12.58 31.07 6.72
C PHE A 498 -13.05 29.62 6.67
N ALA A 499 -14.06 29.31 7.49
CA ALA A 499 -14.76 28.04 7.41
C ALA A 499 -15.44 27.91 6.04
N VAL A 500 -15.20 26.81 5.36
CA VAL A 500 -15.90 26.48 4.11
C VAL A 500 -17.35 26.11 4.41
N PRO A 501 -18.33 26.67 3.66
CA PRO A 501 -19.72 26.24 3.74
C PRO A 501 -19.93 24.76 3.36
N ASP A 502 -20.85 24.06 4.03
CA ASP A 502 -21.10 22.62 3.82
C ASP A 502 -21.63 22.29 2.41
N ASP A 503 -22.39 23.21 1.81
CA ASP A 503 -22.90 23.09 0.43
C ASP A 503 -21.77 23.14 -0.59
N VAL A 504 -20.77 24.01 -0.41
CA VAL A 504 -19.57 24.08 -1.26
C VAL A 504 -18.75 22.78 -1.17
N LEU A 505 -18.59 22.22 0.03
CA LEU A 505 -17.93 20.92 0.23
C LEU A 505 -18.70 19.77 -0.43
N SER A 506 -20.02 19.74 -0.26
CA SER A 506 -20.88 18.69 -0.80
C SER A 506 -20.92 18.73 -2.32
N GLU A 507 -21.05 19.93 -2.89
CA GLU A 507 -20.99 20.14 -4.33
C GLU A 507 -19.62 19.74 -4.88
N ARG A 508 -18.52 20.09 -4.19
CA ARG A 508 -17.18 19.69 -4.59
C ARG A 508 -17.03 18.17 -4.65
N ARG A 509 -17.54 17.43 -3.66
CA ARG A 509 -17.52 15.96 -3.67
C ARG A 509 -18.34 15.38 -4.81
N ARG A 510 -19.49 15.98 -5.14
CA ARG A 510 -20.37 15.54 -6.22
C ARG A 510 -19.74 15.69 -7.61
N VAL A 511 -19.02 16.80 -7.84
CA VAL A 511 -18.42 17.10 -9.15
C VAL A 511 -17.00 16.58 -9.32
N ALA A 512 -16.32 16.22 -8.22
CA ALA A 512 -14.98 15.64 -8.26
C ALA A 512 -15.07 14.20 -8.78
N ASN A 513 -14.80 14.05 -10.08
CA ASN A 513 -14.82 12.76 -10.74
C ASN A 513 -13.81 12.75 -11.89
N GLY A 514 -13.36 11.56 -12.28
CA GLY A 514 -12.42 11.35 -13.37
C GLY A 514 -10.95 11.41 -12.95
N THR A 515 -10.08 11.28 -13.95
CA THR A 515 -8.62 11.12 -13.80
C THR A 515 -7.87 12.39 -14.20
N TRP A 516 -6.53 12.28 -14.33
CA TRP A 516 -5.66 13.33 -14.85
C TRP A 516 -6.25 14.05 -16.08
N GLY A 517 -6.12 15.38 -16.10
CA GLY A 517 -6.63 16.25 -17.16
C GLY A 517 -8.07 16.72 -16.96
N GLY A 518 -8.82 16.12 -16.01
CA GLY A 518 -10.13 16.62 -15.62
C GLY A 518 -10.08 18.01 -14.97
N ARG A 519 -11.19 18.76 -15.05
CA ARG A 519 -11.31 20.08 -14.38
C ARG A 519 -11.26 19.94 -12.85
N PHE A 520 -11.90 18.89 -12.34
CA PHE A 520 -11.94 18.53 -10.91
C PHE A 520 -11.66 17.02 -10.79
N PRO A 521 -10.41 16.59 -10.98
CA PRO A 521 -10.05 15.18 -10.91
C PRO A 521 -10.39 14.63 -9.52
N GLY A 522 -10.93 13.42 -9.47
CA GLY A 522 -11.22 12.74 -8.21
C GLY A 522 -9.95 12.11 -7.65
N VAL A 523 -9.72 12.29 -6.35
CA VAL A 523 -8.48 11.82 -5.70
C VAL A 523 -8.40 10.31 -5.70
N ARG A 524 -9.51 9.65 -5.40
CA ARG A 524 -9.60 8.19 -5.39
C ARG A 524 -9.33 7.61 -6.77
N GLU A 525 -9.90 8.21 -7.82
CA GLU A 525 -9.78 7.75 -9.21
C GLU A 525 -8.40 8.06 -9.79
N THR A 526 -7.74 9.14 -9.35
CA THR A 526 -6.48 9.62 -9.92
C THR A 526 -5.25 9.11 -9.19
N LEU A 527 -5.31 9.01 -7.86
CA LEU A 527 -4.18 8.66 -6.99
C LEU A 527 -4.37 7.34 -6.24
N GLY A 528 -5.59 6.77 -6.23
CA GLY A 528 -5.87 5.54 -5.47
C GLY A 528 -5.93 5.75 -3.97
N VAL A 529 -6.06 7.00 -3.52
CA VAL A 529 -6.05 7.39 -2.11
C VAL A 529 -7.47 7.59 -1.61
N TRP A 530 -7.81 6.92 -0.51
CA TRP A 530 -9.06 7.12 0.22
C TRP A 530 -8.89 6.72 1.71
N PRO A 531 -9.37 7.53 2.67
CA PRO A 531 -9.82 8.92 2.51
C PRO A 531 -8.66 9.86 2.13
N ASP A 532 -8.98 11.00 1.50
CA ASP A 532 -7.96 12.01 1.17
C ASP A 532 -7.56 12.86 2.41
N ILE A 533 -6.43 13.56 2.29
CA ILE A 533 -6.03 14.64 3.19
C ILE A 533 -7.04 15.80 3.16
N PRO A 534 -7.11 16.64 4.21
CA PRO A 534 -8.09 17.73 4.25
C PRO A 534 -7.92 18.72 3.09
N ILE A 535 -9.03 19.28 2.62
CA ILE A 535 -9.07 20.16 1.44
C ILE A 535 -8.92 21.63 1.86
N VAL A 536 -8.27 22.42 1.01
CA VAL A 536 -8.24 23.88 1.07
C VAL A 536 -8.66 24.48 -0.28
N PHE A 537 -9.56 25.46 -0.22
CA PHE A 537 -10.01 26.19 -1.40
C PHE A 537 -9.22 27.49 -1.51
N ILE A 538 -8.56 27.68 -2.64
CA ILE A 538 -7.83 28.90 -2.98
C ILE A 538 -8.07 29.30 -4.43
N ASP A 539 -8.01 30.60 -4.70
CA ASP A 539 -8.17 31.15 -6.04
C ASP A 539 -6.94 30.90 -6.95
N ALA A 540 -7.11 31.11 -8.25
CA ALA A 540 -6.06 30.89 -9.26
C ALA A 540 -4.80 31.74 -9.04
N THR A 541 -4.97 32.99 -8.59
CA THR A 541 -3.88 33.94 -8.31
C THR A 541 -3.07 33.47 -7.11
N THR A 542 -3.76 33.04 -6.05
CA THR A 542 -3.15 32.44 -4.86
C THR A 542 -2.36 31.19 -5.22
N ARG A 543 -2.91 30.29 -6.05
CA ARG A 543 -2.19 29.11 -6.55
C ARG A 543 -0.93 29.48 -7.32
N ALA A 544 -0.99 30.50 -8.19
CA ALA A 544 0.14 30.96 -8.97
C ALA A 544 1.26 31.52 -8.07
N ARG A 545 0.91 32.34 -7.08
CA ARG A 545 1.86 32.90 -6.10
C ARG A 545 2.51 31.83 -5.23
N LEU A 546 1.78 30.75 -4.92
CA LEU A 546 2.29 29.59 -4.19
C LEU A 546 3.04 28.58 -5.07
N GLY A 547 3.08 28.77 -6.39
CA GLY A 547 3.78 27.87 -7.32
C GLY A 547 3.11 26.51 -7.51
N VAL A 548 1.80 26.38 -7.22
CA VAL A 548 1.04 25.12 -7.31
C VAL A 548 0.02 25.10 -8.45
N SER A 549 0.15 26.01 -9.41
CA SER A 549 -0.76 26.11 -10.56
C SER A 549 -0.62 24.95 -11.55
N ALA A 550 0.61 24.49 -11.80
CA ALA A 550 0.87 23.38 -12.72
C ALA A 550 0.41 22.03 -12.14
N GLN A 551 0.46 21.88 -10.82
CA GLN A 551 0.08 20.64 -10.15
C GLN A 551 -1.43 20.38 -10.25
N GLN A 552 -1.78 19.16 -10.66
CA GLN A 552 -3.13 18.61 -10.49
C GLN A 552 -3.18 17.88 -9.15
N LEU A 553 -4.27 18.04 -8.40
CA LEU A 553 -4.36 17.54 -7.01
C LEU A 553 -3.17 18.00 -6.15
N GLY A 554 -2.67 19.22 -6.41
CA GLY A 554 -1.52 19.78 -5.71
C GLY A 554 -1.74 19.84 -4.19
N THR A 555 -0.65 19.88 -3.44
CA THR A 555 -0.71 20.01 -1.98
C THR A 555 -0.04 21.29 -1.51
N ILE A 556 -0.48 21.80 -0.37
CA ILE A 556 0.18 22.88 0.35
C ILE A 556 0.30 22.51 1.83
N ARG A 557 1.23 23.16 2.52
CA ARG A 557 1.29 23.10 3.98
C ARG A 557 0.74 24.39 4.56
N ALA A 558 -0.16 24.29 5.53
CA ALA A 558 -0.70 25.44 6.25
C ALA A 558 -0.22 25.43 7.70
N ARG A 559 0.06 26.61 8.26
CA ARG A 559 0.37 26.82 9.67
C ARG A 559 -0.22 28.13 10.18
N PRO A 560 -0.36 28.32 11.51
CA PRO A 560 -0.85 29.58 12.06
C PRO A 560 0.08 30.76 11.76
N ALA A 561 -0.50 31.93 11.43
CA ALA A 561 0.24 33.18 11.29
C ALA A 561 0.45 33.84 12.67
N ARG A 562 1.31 33.25 13.49
CA ARG A 562 1.45 33.61 14.92
C ARG A 562 1.80 35.07 15.20
N LEU A 563 2.60 35.72 14.34
CA LEU A 563 2.93 37.15 14.50
C LEU A 563 1.70 38.04 14.29
N HIS A 564 0.87 37.72 13.30
CA HIS A 564 -0.38 38.44 13.05
C HIS A 564 -1.37 38.24 14.20
N GLN A 565 -1.48 37.02 14.72
CA GLN A 565 -2.36 36.70 15.84
C GLN A 565 -1.91 37.37 17.14
N PHE A 566 -0.61 37.31 17.44
CA PHE A 566 -0.04 38.01 18.59
C PHE A 566 -0.30 39.52 18.51
N GLY A 567 -0.09 40.13 17.33
CA GLY A 567 -0.37 41.55 17.11
C GLY A 567 -1.86 41.90 17.27
N ALA A 568 -2.77 41.01 16.86
CA ALA A 568 -4.21 41.20 17.03
C ALA A 568 -4.62 41.14 18.52
N GLU A 569 -4.20 40.09 19.25
CA GLU A 569 -4.49 39.98 20.68
C GLU A 569 -3.85 41.12 21.49
N LEU A 570 -2.63 41.55 21.12
CA LEU A 570 -1.98 42.69 21.77
C LEU A 570 -2.77 43.98 21.56
N ARG A 571 -3.37 44.19 20.39
CA ARG A 571 -4.19 45.38 20.10
C ARG A 571 -5.45 45.42 20.97
N GLU A 572 -6.15 44.29 21.08
CA GLU A 572 -7.31 44.16 21.96
C GLU A 572 -6.92 44.40 23.42
N MET A 573 -5.79 43.83 23.85
CA MET A 573 -5.24 44.01 25.19
C MET A 573 -4.86 45.46 25.48
N MET A 574 -4.20 46.15 24.54
CA MET A 574 -3.82 47.55 24.70
C MET A 574 -5.03 48.45 24.91
N LEU A 575 -6.16 48.14 24.25
CA LEU A 575 -7.42 48.85 24.45
C LEU A 575 -7.98 48.61 25.87
N LEU A 576 -7.98 47.36 26.34
CA LEU A 576 -8.38 47.04 27.72
C LEU A 576 -7.46 47.65 28.77
N LEU A 577 -6.14 47.61 28.55
CA LEU A 577 -5.14 48.21 29.42
C LEU A 577 -5.24 49.74 29.45
N ALA A 578 -5.58 50.38 28.33
CA ALA A 578 -5.81 51.83 28.30
C ALA A 578 -7.04 52.21 29.16
N VAL A 579 -8.13 51.44 29.07
CA VAL A 579 -9.31 51.63 29.94
C VAL A 579 -8.96 51.39 31.40
N ALA A 580 -8.21 50.32 31.71
CA ALA A 580 -7.78 50.01 33.06
C ALA A 580 -6.83 51.08 33.63
N LEU A 581 -5.94 51.65 32.81
CA LEU A 581 -5.03 52.74 33.20
C LEU A 581 -5.81 53.97 33.64
N ILE A 582 -6.85 54.36 32.88
CA ILE A 582 -7.73 55.48 33.26
C ILE A 582 -8.42 55.20 34.60
N GLY A 583 -8.86 53.96 34.83
CA GLY A 583 -9.43 53.54 36.11
C GLY A 583 -8.44 53.60 37.27
N VAL A 584 -7.21 53.13 37.08
CA VAL A 584 -6.17 53.16 38.13
C VAL A 584 -5.79 54.61 38.47
N LEU A 585 -5.62 55.47 37.45
CA LEU A 585 -5.27 56.88 37.64
C LEU A 585 -6.40 57.70 38.28
N SER A 586 -7.67 57.31 38.09
CA SER A 586 -8.80 58.02 38.70
C SER A 586 -9.06 57.63 40.16
N VAL A 587 -8.65 56.42 40.58
CA VAL A 587 -8.92 55.89 41.93
C VAL A 587 -7.71 56.00 42.86
N VAL A 588 -6.48 55.81 42.35
CA VAL A 588 -5.27 55.73 43.18
C VAL A 588 -4.60 57.09 43.30
N GLN A 589 -4.57 57.64 44.52
CA GLN A 589 -3.97 58.96 44.77
C GLN A 589 -2.43 58.98 44.73
N SER A 590 -1.78 57.83 44.98
CA SER A 590 -0.32 57.71 44.98
C SER A 590 0.23 57.25 43.62
N TRP A 591 1.02 58.10 42.98
CA TRP A 591 1.62 57.81 41.67
C TRP A 591 2.53 56.58 41.68
N MET A 592 3.27 56.33 42.77
CA MET A 592 4.13 55.15 42.90
C MET A 592 3.29 53.86 42.95
N ILE A 593 2.20 53.87 43.72
CA ILE A 593 1.30 52.71 43.83
C ILE A 593 0.60 52.48 42.49
N ALA A 594 0.18 53.54 41.81
CA ALA A 594 -0.41 53.47 40.47
C ALA A 594 0.55 52.83 39.45
N VAL A 595 1.83 53.22 39.44
CA VAL A 595 2.84 52.61 38.55
C VAL A 595 3.04 51.13 38.87
N VAL A 596 3.19 50.75 40.13
CA VAL A 596 3.37 49.34 40.53
C VAL A 596 2.16 48.49 40.15
N LEU A 597 0.95 48.95 40.44
CA LEU A 597 -0.29 48.25 40.10
C LEU A 597 -0.47 48.11 38.60
N PHE A 598 -0.19 49.17 37.83
CA PHE A 598 -0.28 49.12 36.39
C PHE A 598 0.79 48.20 35.77
N SER A 599 2.03 48.25 36.24
CA SER A 599 3.09 47.32 35.79
C SER A 599 2.75 45.86 36.11
N ALA A 600 2.19 45.59 37.30
CA ALA A 600 1.71 44.25 37.67
C ALA A 600 0.55 43.81 36.77
N LEU A 601 -0.40 44.69 36.48
CA LEU A 601 -1.50 44.42 35.56
C LEU A 601 -0.98 44.10 34.16
N VAL A 602 -0.13 44.94 33.57
CA VAL A 602 0.50 44.72 32.26
C VAL A 602 1.25 43.39 32.23
N GLY A 603 2.07 43.10 33.25
CA GLY A 603 2.83 41.86 33.34
C GLY A 603 1.92 40.63 33.44
N SER A 604 0.88 40.69 34.27
CA SER A 604 -0.09 39.60 34.43
C SER A 604 -0.90 39.33 33.16
N THR A 605 -1.37 40.38 32.48
CA THR A 605 -2.12 40.25 31.22
C THR A 605 -1.24 39.73 30.10
N LEU A 606 0.01 40.21 29.99
CA LEU A 606 0.97 39.69 29.02
C LEU A 606 1.26 38.20 29.27
N LEU A 607 1.46 37.80 30.52
CA LEU A 607 1.67 36.41 30.90
C LEU A 607 0.46 35.53 30.55
N LEU A 608 -0.76 35.98 30.87
CA LEU A 608 -2.00 35.28 30.54
C LEU A 608 -2.18 35.12 29.03
N THR A 609 -1.89 36.16 28.25
CA THR A 609 -1.93 36.13 26.77
C THR A 609 -0.92 35.12 26.22
N LEU A 610 0.31 35.12 26.73
CA LEU A 610 1.31 34.13 26.32
C LEU A 610 0.89 32.70 26.66
N VAL A 611 0.33 32.47 27.83
CA VAL A 611 -0.20 31.15 28.24
C VAL A 611 -1.38 30.74 27.35
N LYS A 612 -2.32 31.66 27.07
CA LYS A 612 -3.48 31.42 26.20
C LYS A 612 -3.06 31.11 24.76
N LEU A 613 -2.18 31.91 24.17
CA LEU A 613 -1.65 31.70 22.82
C LEU A 613 -0.85 30.41 22.74
N ARG A 614 -0.01 30.12 23.75
CA ARG A 614 0.72 28.85 23.81
C ARG A 614 -0.26 27.68 23.88
N ARG A 615 -1.31 27.75 24.72
CA ARG A 615 -2.32 26.69 24.83
C ARG A 615 -3.16 26.52 23.55
N ARG A 616 -3.37 27.59 22.79
CA ARG A 616 -4.17 27.59 21.55
C ARG A 616 -3.36 27.14 20.34
N LEU A 617 -2.09 27.55 20.25
CA LEU A 617 -1.21 27.39 19.08
C LEU A 617 -0.17 26.28 19.22
N SER A 618 0.05 25.79 20.45
CA SER A 618 0.77 24.55 20.73
C SER A 618 -0.23 23.55 21.34
N HIS A 619 -0.13 22.30 20.91
CA HIS A 619 -1.06 21.20 21.14
C HIS A 619 -1.94 21.26 22.42
N ARG A 620 -3.25 21.02 22.26
CA ARG A 620 -4.11 20.41 23.29
C ARG A 620 -3.57 19.00 23.57
N ARG A 621 -2.96 18.73 24.71
CA ARG A 621 -2.92 17.35 25.23
C ARG A 621 -4.37 16.89 25.40
N HIS A 622 -4.81 15.91 24.62
CA HIS A 622 -5.84 15.02 25.13
C HIS A 622 -5.12 14.11 26.11
N ASP A 623 -5.10 14.53 27.38
CA ASP A 623 -4.93 13.58 28.46
C ASP A 623 -6.23 12.77 28.46
N GLY A 624 -6.23 11.63 27.75
CA GLY A 624 -7.30 10.65 27.82
C GLY A 624 -7.25 9.99 29.19
N GLY A 625 -8.33 10.17 29.96
CA GLY A 625 -8.69 9.26 31.03
C GLY A 625 -9.32 7.98 30.49
#